data_AF-A0ABD3J9D2-F1
#
_entry.id   AF-A0ABD3J9D2-F1
#
_cell.length_a   1.000
_cell.length_b   1.000
_cell.length_c   1.000
_cell.angle_alpha   90.00
_cell.angle_beta   90.00
_cell.angle_gamma   90.00
#
_symmetry.space_group_name_H-M   'P 1'
#
loop_
_entity.id
_entity.type
_entity.pdbx_description
1 polymer ?
#
loop_
_entity_poly.entity_id
_entity_poly.type
_entity_poly.pdbx_seq_one_letter_code
_entity_poly.pdbx_strand_id
1 'polypeptide(L)'
;MPNEDHIHMILHLSTNITSFIILSGGKYTISAIKLATLNSWVQEFLYNLSDTIKAFSILLLANLCIKFHSPHGWELMIGYVLKDFGFAQNDQIISSLVYTFPVILDTIFKYWIFRYLNRISPSLVVIYHSMND
;
A
#
# COMPACT_ATOMS: atom_id res chain seq x y z
N MET A 1 17.32 -44.92 34.78
CA MET A 1 18.61 -44.65 34.12
C MET A 1 18.58 -43.21 33.64
N PRO A 2 19.36 -42.29 34.21
CA PRO A 2 19.20 -40.84 34.02
C PRO A 2 19.49 -40.34 32.59
N ASN A 3 20.22 -41.13 31.78
CA ASN A 3 20.64 -40.73 30.44
C ASN A 3 19.50 -40.71 29.40
N GLU A 4 18.44 -41.50 29.61
CA GLU A 4 17.31 -41.61 28.69
C GLU A 4 16.42 -40.35 28.76
N ASP A 5 16.21 -39.82 29.96
CA ASP A 5 15.47 -38.58 30.20
C ASP A 5 16.15 -37.36 29.56
N HIS A 6 17.49 -37.32 29.59
CA HIS A 6 18.26 -36.25 28.96
C HIS A 6 18.13 -36.27 27.42
N ILE A 7 18.13 -37.45 26.81
CA ILE A 7 17.96 -37.60 25.36
C ILE A 7 16.55 -37.18 24.95
N HIS A 8 15.53 -37.58 25.71
CA HIS A 8 14.15 -37.15 25.46
C HIS A 8 13.96 -35.64 25.61
N MET A 9 14.62 -35.02 26.60
CA MET A 9 14.58 -33.57 26.78
C MET A 9 15.24 -32.82 25.61
N ILE A 10 16.39 -33.31 25.12
CA ILE A 10 17.09 -32.72 23.96
C ILE A 10 16.26 -32.88 22.69
N LEU A 11 15.63 -34.03 22.47
CA LEU A 11 14.75 -34.28 21.32
C LEU A 11 13.52 -33.37 21.33
N HIS A 12 12.89 -33.19 22.50
CA HIS A 12 11.76 -32.29 22.65
C HIS A 12 12.16 -30.83 22.41
N LEU A 13 13.31 -30.41 22.92
CA LEU A 13 13.87 -29.07 22.69
C LEU A 13 14.15 -28.84 21.19
N SER A 14 14.80 -29.80 20.52
CA SER A 14 15.09 -29.73 19.07
C SER A 14 13.81 -29.67 18.22
N THR A 15 12.79 -30.44 18.60
CA THR A 15 11.49 -30.46 17.92
C THR A 15 10.78 -29.11 18.06
N ASN A 16 10.81 -28.51 19.26
CA ASN A 16 10.21 -27.21 19.52
C ASN A 16 10.96 -26.06 18.83
N ILE A 17 12.28 -26.11 18.75
CA ILE A 17 13.08 -25.12 18.01
C ILE A 17 12.76 -25.22 16.50
N THR A 18 12.69 -26.43 15.97
CA THR A 18 12.37 -26.65 14.55
C THR A 18 10.96 -26.18 14.22
N SER A 19 9.96 -26.46 15.07
CA SER A 19 8.58 -26.01 14.86
C SER A 19 8.44 -24.49 14.94
N PHE A 20 9.18 -23.84 15.84
CA PHE A 20 9.21 -22.39 15.94
C PHE A 20 9.78 -21.73 14.68
N ILE A 21 10.91 -22.24 14.16
CA ILE A 21 11.54 -21.73 12.94
C ILE A 21 10.62 -21.88 11.72
N ILE A 22 9.92 -23.00 11.59
CA ILE A 22 8.98 -23.24 10.48
C ILE A 22 7.80 -22.27 10.58
N LEU A 23 7.25 -22.05 11.78
CA LEU A 23 6.10 -21.18 11.98
C LEU A 23 6.45 -19.70 11.77
N SER A 24 7.60 -19.24 12.25
CA SER A 24 8.06 -17.86 12.06
C SER A 24 8.53 -17.61 10.62
N GLY A 25 9.33 -18.51 10.07
CA GLY A 25 9.89 -18.41 8.72
C GLY A 25 8.81 -18.54 7.64
N GLY A 26 7.88 -19.49 7.78
CA GLY A 26 6.79 -19.70 6.83
C GLY A 26 5.84 -18.52 6.73
N LYS A 27 5.53 -17.85 7.86
CA LYS A 27 4.67 -16.65 7.84
C LYS A 27 5.35 -15.47 7.13
N TYR A 28 6.65 -15.28 7.34
CA TYR A 28 7.40 -14.21 6.71
C TYR A 28 7.53 -14.42 5.20
N THR A 29 7.84 -15.64 4.75
CA THR A 29 7.95 -15.95 3.32
C THR A 29 6.60 -15.88 2.59
N ILE A 30 5.52 -16.36 3.20
CA ILE A 30 4.16 -16.23 2.64
C ILE A 30 3.77 -14.74 2.53
N SER A 31 4.08 -13.95 3.55
CA SER A 31 3.82 -12.50 3.53
C SER A 31 4.61 -11.80 2.42
N ALA A 32 5.89 -12.14 2.25
CA ALA A 32 6.75 -11.58 1.21
C ALA A 32 6.28 -11.96 -0.20
N ILE A 33 5.91 -13.23 -0.42
CA ILE A 33 5.36 -13.71 -1.69
C ILE A 33 4.05 -12.99 -2.02
N LYS A 34 3.14 -12.86 -1.03
CA LYS A 34 1.86 -12.16 -1.22
C LYS A 34 2.06 -10.68 -1.56
N LEU A 35 3.04 -10.01 -0.94
CA LEU A 35 3.42 -8.64 -1.29
C LEU A 35 3.98 -8.55 -2.71
N ALA A 36 4.83 -9.49 -3.11
CA ALA A 36 5.40 -9.54 -4.45
C ALA A 36 4.32 -9.76 -5.52
N THR A 37 3.37 -10.66 -5.28
CA THR A 37 2.22 -10.91 -6.18
C THR A 37 1.28 -9.72 -6.26
N LEU A 38 0.99 -9.05 -5.13
CA LEU A 38 0.20 -7.82 -5.15
C LEU A 38 0.91 -6.72 -5.93
N ASN A 39 2.22 -6.55 -5.75
CA ASN A 39 3.00 -5.57 -6.49
C ASN A 39 3.01 -5.90 -7.99
N SER A 40 3.19 -7.15 -8.41
CA SER A 40 3.13 -7.52 -9.83
C SER A 40 1.74 -7.32 -10.42
N TRP A 41 0.68 -7.68 -9.69
CA TRP A 41 -0.71 -7.49 -10.13
C TRP A 41 -1.07 -6.01 -10.28
N VAL A 42 -0.68 -5.17 -9.31
CA VAL A 42 -0.88 -3.72 -9.41
C VAL A 42 -0.10 -3.16 -10.59
N GLN A 43 1.15 -3.58 -10.79
CA GLN A 43 1.94 -3.13 -11.93
C GLN A 43 1.29 -3.51 -13.25
N GLU A 44 0.89 -4.78 -13.42
CA GLU A 44 0.24 -5.27 -14.63
C GLU A 44 -1.10 -4.57 -14.90
N PHE A 45 -1.91 -4.38 -13.86
CA PHE A 45 -3.15 -3.61 -13.94
C PHE A 45 -2.89 -2.19 -14.46
N LEU A 46 -1.86 -1.51 -13.94
CA LEU A 46 -1.51 -0.16 -14.38
C LEU A 46 -0.96 -0.11 -15.80
N TYR A 47 -0.16 -1.10 -16.19
CA TYR A 47 0.44 -1.15 -17.52
C TYR A 47 -0.59 -1.44 -18.61
N ASN A 48 -1.60 -2.24 -18.27
CA ASN A 48 -2.71 -2.57 -19.16
C ASN A 48 -3.76 -1.45 -19.27
N LEU A 49 -3.64 -0.36 -18.50
CA LEU A 49 -4.51 0.80 -18.66
C LEU A 49 -4.26 1.47 -20.01
N SER A 50 -5.33 1.83 -20.70
CA SER A 50 -5.26 2.62 -21.94
C SER A 50 -4.82 4.05 -21.65
N ASP A 51 -4.20 4.71 -22.63
CA ASP A 51 -3.73 6.09 -22.49
C ASP A 51 -4.87 7.07 -22.17
N THR A 52 -6.09 6.77 -22.63
CA THR A 52 -7.31 7.50 -22.27
C THR A 52 -7.64 7.39 -20.78
N ILE A 53 -7.52 6.20 -20.17
CA ILE A 53 -7.80 6.04 -18.74
C ILE A 53 -6.69 6.71 -17.91
N LYS A 54 -5.43 6.67 -18.36
CA LYS A 54 -4.33 7.42 -17.71
C LYS A 54 -4.61 8.92 -17.72
N ALA A 55 -5.01 9.48 -18.86
CA ALA A 55 -5.39 10.88 -18.98
C ALA A 55 -6.62 11.21 -18.11
N PHE A 56 -7.62 10.32 -18.08
CA PHE A 56 -8.77 10.44 -17.20
C PHE A 56 -8.38 10.39 -15.72
N SER A 57 -7.44 9.54 -15.30
CA SER A 57 -6.94 9.51 -13.92
C SER A 57 -6.25 10.81 -13.53
N ILE A 58 -5.48 11.42 -14.43
CA ILE A 58 -4.85 12.73 -14.20
C ILE A 58 -5.93 13.81 -14.08
N LEU A 59 -6.93 13.81 -14.96
CA LEU A 59 -8.04 14.76 -14.92
C LEU A 59 -8.91 14.58 -13.67
N LEU A 60 -9.21 13.33 -13.31
CA LEU A 60 -9.95 12.98 -12.10
C LEU A 60 -9.18 13.44 -10.86
N LEU A 61 -7.86 13.26 -10.83
CA LEU A 61 -7.00 13.72 -9.75
C LEU A 61 -6.98 15.25 -9.63
N ALA A 62 -6.73 15.95 -10.74
CA ALA A 62 -6.76 17.42 -10.76
C ALA A 62 -8.11 17.94 -10.26
N ASN A 63 -9.20 17.29 -10.67
CA ASN A 63 -10.53 17.62 -10.18
C ASN A 63 -10.74 17.23 -8.71
N LEU A 64 -10.25 16.09 -8.21
CA LEU A 64 -10.36 15.73 -6.80
C LEU A 64 -9.61 16.73 -5.90
N CYS A 65 -8.45 17.20 -6.33
CA CYS A 65 -7.64 18.14 -5.54
C CYS A 65 -8.18 19.58 -5.62
N ILE A 66 -8.67 20.03 -6.77
CA ILE A 66 -9.18 21.40 -6.96
C ILE A 66 -10.63 21.54 -6.49
N LYS A 67 -11.47 20.52 -6.73
CA LYS A 67 -12.93 20.60 -6.51
C LYS A 67 -13.35 20.35 -5.07
N PHE A 68 -12.43 19.91 -4.20
CA PHE A 68 -12.74 19.54 -2.82
C PHE A 68 -12.10 20.47 -1.77
N HIS A 69 -12.18 21.78 -1.99
CA HIS A 69 -11.97 22.75 -0.91
C HIS A 69 -13.14 22.81 0.10
N SER A 70 -14.23 22.08 -0.14
CA SER A 70 -15.35 21.97 0.79
C SER A 70 -15.17 20.77 1.73
N PRO A 71 -14.90 20.98 3.03
CA PRO A 71 -14.79 19.91 4.01
C PRO A 71 -16.06 19.04 4.08
N HIS A 72 -17.23 19.61 3.77
CA HIS A 72 -18.50 18.88 3.81
C HIS A 72 -18.63 17.77 2.75
N GLY A 73 -18.00 17.93 1.58
CA GLY A 73 -18.01 16.89 0.54
C GLY A 73 -17.27 15.63 0.98
N TRP A 74 -16.15 15.82 1.67
CA TRP A 74 -15.38 14.72 2.26
C TRP A 74 -16.10 14.08 3.44
N GLU A 75 -16.77 14.89 4.26
CA GLU A 75 -17.55 14.42 5.41
C GLU A 75 -18.65 13.44 4.97
N LEU A 76 -19.40 13.78 3.93
CA LEU A 76 -20.44 12.90 3.38
C LEU A 76 -19.84 11.62 2.77
N MET A 77 -18.76 11.74 1.99
CA MET A 77 -18.16 10.58 1.32
C MET A 77 -17.55 9.60 2.34
N ILE A 78 -16.80 10.12 3.31
CA ILE A 78 -16.18 9.32 4.38
C ILE A 78 -17.25 8.78 5.34
N GLY A 79 -18.28 9.57 5.65
CA GLY A 79 -19.41 9.15 6.49
C GLY A 79 -20.19 7.99 5.88
N TYR A 80 -20.43 8.00 4.56
CA TYR A 80 -21.06 6.87 3.87
C TYR A 80 -20.20 5.60 3.94
N VAL A 81 -18.90 5.72 3.64
CA VAL A 81 -17.98 4.57 3.67
C VAL A 81 -17.89 3.99 5.09
N LEU A 82 -17.72 4.83 6.12
CA LEU A 82 -17.62 4.35 7.51
C LEU A 82 -18.90 3.67 8.00
N LYS A 83 -20.07 4.16 7.57
CA LYS A 83 -21.36 3.56 7.88
C LYS A 83 -21.51 2.17 7.26
N ASP A 84 -21.11 2.00 6.00
CA ASP A 84 -21.16 0.69 5.32
C ASP A 84 -20.19 -0.32 5.94
N PHE A 85 -19.06 0.14 6.48
CA PHE A 85 -18.13 -0.70 7.25
C PHE A 85 -18.57 -0.97 8.70
N GLY A 86 -19.68 -0.38 9.15
CA GLY A 86 -20.25 -0.62 10.50
C GLY A 86 -19.51 0.09 11.64
N PHE A 87 -18.69 1.10 11.35
CA PHE A 87 -18.03 1.89 12.39
C PHE A 87 -19.01 2.84 13.08
N ALA A 88 -18.89 2.96 14.41
CA ALA A 88 -19.61 3.98 15.16
C ALA A 88 -19.19 5.36 14.65
N GLN A 89 -20.18 6.13 14.20
CA GLN A 89 -20.01 7.44 13.57
C GLN A 89 -19.49 8.43 14.62
N ASN A 90 -18.16 8.48 14.79
CA ASN A 90 -17.50 9.42 15.68
C ASN A 90 -17.06 10.64 14.87
N ASP A 91 -17.73 11.76 15.10
CA ASP A 91 -17.51 13.03 14.39
C ASP A 91 -16.04 13.49 14.46
N GLN A 92 -15.31 13.11 15.51
CA GLN A 92 -13.89 13.43 15.66
C GLN A 92 -13.01 12.61 14.71
N ILE A 93 -13.34 11.33 14.50
CA ILE A 93 -12.64 10.46 13.53
C ILE A 93 -12.96 10.92 12.11
N ILE A 94 -14.23 11.24 11.83
CA ILE A 94 -14.66 11.75 10.53
C ILE A 94 -13.95 13.06 10.23
N SER A 95 -13.97 14.02 11.15
CA SER A 95 -13.28 15.31 11.00
C SER A 95 -11.78 15.11 10.76
N SER A 96 -11.11 14.27 11.55
CA SER A 96 -9.68 13.99 11.38
C SER A 96 -9.37 13.39 10.01
N LEU A 97 -10.20 12.47 9.51
CA LEU A 97 -10.05 11.87 8.19
C LEU A 97 -10.33 12.89 7.09
N VAL A 98 -11.37 13.72 7.22
CA VAL A 98 -11.73 14.78 6.27
C VAL A 98 -10.56 15.74 6.03
N TYR A 99 -9.79 16.10 7.06
CA TYR A 99 -8.65 17.00 6.90
C TYR A 99 -7.38 16.29 6.39
N THR A 100 -7.14 15.05 6.80
CA THR A 100 -5.86 14.36 6.52
C THR A 100 -5.90 13.58 5.21
N PHE A 101 -7.02 12.91 4.96
CA PHE A 101 -7.19 12.01 3.81
C PHE A 101 -6.99 12.69 2.46
N PRO A 102 -7.51 13.91 2.20
CA PRO A 102 -7.32 14.56 0.89
C PRO A 102 -5.85 14.85 0.60
N VAL A 103 -5.10 15.27 1.62
CA VAL A 103 -3.67 15.61 1.50
C VAL A 103 -2.82 14.36 1.26
N ILE A 104 -3.10 13.28 1.99
CA ILE A 104 -2.41 11.99 1.79
C ILE A 104 -2.71 11.46 0.40
N LEU A 105 -3.97 11.50 -0.03
CA LEU A 105 -4.42 11.03 -1.33
C LEU A 105 -3.73 11.80 -2.47
N ASP A 106 -3.72 13.14 -2.39
CA ASP A 106 -2.99 14.02 -3.32
C ASP A 106 -1.50 13.66 -3.40
N THR A 107 -0.85 13.43 -2.25
CA THR A 107 0.59 13.12 -2.19
C THR A 107 0.92 11.75 -2.78
N ILE A 108 0.16 10.70 -2.43
CA ILE A 108 0.35 9.35 -2.97
C ILE A 108 0.16 9.37 -4.49
N PHE A 109 -0.86 10.05 -4.99
CA PHE A 109 -1.12 10.09 -6.42
C PHE A 109 -0.09 10.94 -7.19
N LYS A 110 0.34 12.09 -6.68
CA LYS A 110 1.45 12.86 -7.27
C LYS A 110 2.72 12.02 -7.35
N TYR A 111 3.07 11.33 -6.26
CA TYR A 111 4.21 10.42 -6.24
C TYR A 111 4.06 9.27 -7.24
N TRP A 112 2.86 8.68 -7.36
CA TRP A 112 2.60 7.60 -8.28
C TRP A 112 2.68 8.05 -9.74
N ILE A 113 2.09 9.19 -10.10
CA ILE A 113 2.20 9.77 -11.44
C ILE A 113 3.65 10.08 -11.76
N PHE A 114 4.39 10.71 -10.84
CA PHE A 114 5.81 11.00 -11.02
C PHE A 114 6.62 9.73 -11.26
N ARG A 115 6.40 8.70 -10.44
CA ARG A 115 7.07 7.39 -10.58
C ARG A 115 6.67 6.68 -11.87
N TYR A 116 5.41 6.79 -12.28
CA TYR A 116 4.89 6.19 -13.51
C TYR A 116 5.52 6.83 -14.76
N LEU A 117 5.50 8.17 -14.83
CA LEU A 117 6.12 8.93 -15.92
C LEU A 117 7.63 8.66 -16.00
N ASN A 118 8.33 8.66 -14.86
CA ASN A 118 9.75 8.35 -14.81
C ASN A 118 10.09 6.90 -15.20
N ARG A 119 9.15 5.95 -15.04
CA ARG A 119 9.36 4.55 -15.41
C ARG A 119 9.12 4.27 -16.89
N ILE A 120 8.36 5.14 -17.59
CA ILE A 120 8.07 5.01 -19.02
C ILE A 120 9.13 5.67 -19.90
N SER A 121 9.85 6.68 -19.40
CA SER A 121 10.85 7.41 -20.19
C SER A 121 12.23 7.39 -19.52
N PRO A 122 13.13 6.46 -19.93
CA PRO A 122 14.56 6.54 -19.61
C PRO A 122 15.21 7.82 -20.19
N SER A 123 14.63 8.41 -21.23
CA SER A 123 15.11 9.63 -21.88
C SER A 123 14.96 10.90 -21.02
N LEU A 124 14.00 10.96 -20.10
CA LEU A 124 13.84 12.09 -19.17
C LEU A 124 14.99 12.16 -18.14
N VAL A 125 15.49 11.01 -17.68
CA VAL A 125 16.69 10.93 -16.82
C VAL A 125 17.94 11.41 -17.55
N VAL A 126 18.06 11.08 -18.84
CA VAL A 126 19.17 11.54 -19.69
C VAL A 126 19.11 13.06 -19.91
N ILE A 127 17.92 13.64 -20.09
CA ILE A 127 17.73 15.09 -20.25
C ILE A 127 18.00 15.84 -18.94
N TYR A 128 17.61 15.30 -17.78
CA TYR A 128 17.93 15.90 -16.48
C TYR A 128 19.44 15.95 -16.23
N HIS A 129 20.15 14.86 -16.55
CA HIS A 129 21.61 14.86 -16.50
C HIS A 129 22.22 15.86 -17.47
N SER A 130 21.69 16.00 -18.70
CA SER A 130 22.22 16.98 -19.67
C SER A 130 21.88 18.44 -19.37
N MET A 131 20.94 18.72 -18.47
CA MET A 131 20.61 20.09 -18.02
C MET A 131 21.37 20.48 -16.75
N ASN A 132 21.96 19.52 -16.05
CA ASN A 132 22.71 19.72 -14.81
C ASN A 132 24.24 19.64 -15.02
N ASP A 133 24.68 19.33 -16.24
CA ASP A 133 26.03 19.60 -16.77
C ASP A 133 26.05 20.98 -17.46
#